data_AF-A0A428DLC5-F1
#
_entry.id   AF-A0A428DLC5-F1
#
_cell.length_a   1.000
_cell.length_b   1.000
_cell.length_c   1.000
_cell.angle_alpha   90.00
_cell.angle_beta   90.00
_cell.angle_gamma   90.00
#
_symmetry.space_group_name_H-M   'P 1'
#
loop_
_entity.id
_entity.type
_entity.pdbx_description
1 polymer ?
#
loop_
_entity_poly.entity_id
_entity_poly.type
_entity_poly.pdbx_seq_one_letter_code
_entity_poly.pdbx_strand_id
1 'polypeptide(L)'
;MPYAIDLFCGAGGFSEGILQAGFDIIFSSDKSPMVEETYTNRHQQLGLVDGVDTHFELSDIKELTSDKIFQSINSLKYGNIFERGSVDVIFGGPPCQGFSRLGKRDSKDPRNMLFHEYLRIIKDVMPRYVVMENVTGILDMQMLDFPSVLDDRIYKGQNLVQSILRNELDELGYTLLDVQVLNAANFGVPQQRNRVVFLAYRNDVTPIEYPESDNDIPSVTVYDALGDLYDGEFDYETDYSVQSRLGRTPNTDGQPIINANPLNMEFSRHDDIVTQRFSLYQQGENRAKAANRIQLEGLELQRDCPNLFTESLFQLNGKTNQPIILKQLKKQDLLQENFQSEKWLQLTNRQLGLLSMNDNNNLRKHHILKSLALRLKTSFEDAELFWNEIKNRLNTEITENQFSNMLRNGELTPAAIEAIFTKKSIRVRLNQDTVSPTMVTLPDDYIHPFFNRVLTVREMARLQSFDDSFIFLGKRTTGGDKRAKETPQFTQVGNAVPPLLAKAIAEQVMIAINK
;
A
#
# COMPACT_ATOMS: atom_id res chain seq x y z
N MET A 1 6.89 12.70 -31.16
CA MET A 1 6.41 11.64 -30.24
C MET A 1 5.02 12.03 -29.78
N PRO A 2 4.14 11.09 -29.43
CA PRO A 2 2.83 11.44 -28.92
C PRO A 2 2.91 12.01 -27.50
N TYR A 3 1.97 12.91 -27.18
CA TYR A 3 1.97 13.71 -25.97
C TYR A 3 0.91 13.24 -24.98
N ALA A 4 1.34 13.01 -23.73
CA ALA A 4 0.49 12.51 -22.66
C ALA A 4 0.36 13.50 -21.49
N ILE A 5 -0.83 13.50 -20.90
CA ILE A 5 -1.10 14.14 -19.60
C ILE A 5 -1.40 13.04 -18.58
N ASP A 6 -0.82 13.12 -17.38
CA ASP A 6 -1.05 12.17 -16.29
C ASP A 6 -1.64 12.86 -15.05
N LEU A 7 -2.95 12.68 -14.83
CA LEU A 7 -3.67 13.28 -13.71
C LEU A 7 -3.80 12.30 -12.55
N PHE A 8 -3.67 12.78 -11.32
CA PHE A 8 -3.60 11.91 -10.13
C PHE A 8 -2.43 10.91 -10.23
N CYS A 9 -1.30 11.39 -10.78
CA CYS A 9 -0.17 10.56 -11.17
C CYS A 9 0.46 9.77 -10.01
N GLY A 10 0.23 10.20 -8.75
CA GLY A 10 0.87 9.60 -7.59
C GLY A 10 2.39 9.63 -7.76
N ALA A 11 3.10 8.68 -7.16
CA ALA A 11 4.55 8.64 -7.31
C ALA A 11 5.04 8.40 -8.75
N GLY A 12 4.15 8.08 -9.70
CA GLY A 12 4.50 7.92 -11.12
C GLY A 12 4.52 6.49 -11.62
N GLY A 13 3.82 5.56 -10.96
CA GLY A 13 3.77 4.16 -11.43
C GLY A 13 3.09 4.00 -12.79
N PHE A 14 2.02 4.76 -13.04
CA PHE A 14 1.40 4.82 -14.37
C PHE A 14 2.36 5.50 -15.37
N SER A 15 2.96 6.61 -14.95
CA SER A 15 3.91 7.42 -15.71
C SER A 15 5.11 6.62 -16.23
N GLU A 16 5.68 5.71 -15.42
CA GLU A 16 6.74 4.80 -15.88
C GLU A 16 6.28 3.97 -17.09
N GLY A 17 5.06 3.43 -17.06
CA GLY A 17 4.51 2.68 -18.19
C GLY A 17 4.26 3.56 -19.42
N ILE A 18 3.81 4.80 -19.22
CA ILE A 18 3.59 5.78 -20.30
C ILE A 18 4.93 6.12 -21.00
N LEU A 19 5.99 6.37 -20.22
CA LEU A 19 7.33 6.63 -20.74
C LEU A 19 7.92 5.39 -21.43
N GLN A 20 7.74 4.19 -20.87
CA GLN A 20 8.15 2.92 -21.48
C GLN A 20 7.46 2.64 -22.82
N ALA A 21 6.24 3.14 -23.02
CA ALA A 21 5.51 3.03 -24.28
C ALA A 21 5.96 4.07 -25.33
N GLY A 22 6.79 5.06 -24.95
CA GLY A 22 7.37 6.06 -25.86
C GLY A 22 6.60 7.38 -25.96
N PHE A 23 5.78 7.72 -24.96
CA PHE A 23 5.13 9.03 -24.88
C PHE A 23 6.02 10.07 -24.22
N ASP A 24 5.86 11.33 -24.65
CA ASP A 24 6.32 12.49 -23.90
C ASP A 24 5.22 12.88 -22.89
N ILE A 25 5.50 12.75 -21.59
CA ILE A 25 4.62 13.28 -20.55
C ILE A 25 4.87 14.78 -20.46
N ILE A 26 3.90 15.57 -20.93
CA ILE A 26 4.01 17.03 -21.00
C ILE A 26 3.39 17.73 -19.79
N PHE A 27 2.49 17.06 -19.07
CA PHE A 27 1.86 17.61 -17.89
C PHE A 27 1.49 16.50 -16.91
N SER A 28 1.71 16.73 -15.63
CA SER A 28 1.29 15.82 -14.57
C SER A 28 0.75 16.58 -13.36
N SER A 29 -0.18 15.99 -12.62
CA SER A 29 -0.65 16.61 -11.37
C SER A 29 -0.95 15.60 -10.27
N ASP A 30 -0.63 16.01 -9.05
CA ASP A 30 -1.08 15.40 -7.80
C ASP A 30 -1.17 16.49 -6.73
N LYS A 31 -1.99 16.28 -5.70
CA LYS A 31 -2.14 17.23 -4.59
C LYS A 31 -1.13 17.02 -3.47
N SER A 32 -0.34 15.95 -3.54
CA SER A 32 0.53 15.54 -2.45
C SER A 32 1.98 15.99 -2.66
N PRO A 33 2.53 16.80 -1.73
CA PRO A 33 3.92 17.25 -1.83
C PRO A 33 4.95 16.12 -1.62
N MET A 34 4.58 15.03 -0.91
CA MET A 34 5.47 13.86 -0.77
C MET A 34 5.60 13.06 -2.07
N VAL A 35 4.53 13.10 -2.89
CA VAL A 35 4.52 12.49 -4.20
C VAL A 35 5.32 13.33 -5.18
N GLU A 36 5.12 14.65 -5.19
CA GLU A 36 5.89 15.60 -6.01
C GLU A 36 7.40 15.37 -5.87
N GLU A 37 7.89 15.25 -4.63
CA GLU A 37 9.31 14.98 -4.36
C GLU A 37 9.82 13.72 -5.07
N THR A 38 9.05 12.62 -5.01
CA THR A 38 9.42 11.36 -5.66
C THR A 38 9.29 11.43 -7.18
N TYR A 39 8.20 12.02 -7.67
CA TYR A 39 7.87 12.11 -9.08
C TYR A 39 8.89 12.94 -9.85
N THR A 40 9.18 14.15 -9.35
CA THR A 40 10.12 15.08 -9.96
C THR A 40 11.55 14.55 -9.89
N ASN A 41 11.94 13.93 -8.77
CA ASN A 41 13.22 13.23 -8.67
C ASN A 41 13.35 12.13 -9.74
N ARG A 42 12.31 11.33 -9.95
CA ARG A 42 12.33 10.29 -10.99
C ARG A 42 12.50 10.88 -12.39
N HIS A 43 11.76 11.93 -12.72
CA HIS A 43 11.88 12.59 -14.03
C HIS A 43 13.28 13.19 -14.23
N GLN A 44 13.85 13.78 -13.19
CA GLN A 44 15.23 14.26 -13.22
C GLN A 44 16.25 13.12 -13.42
N GLN A 45 16.05 11.95 -12.79
CA GLN A 45 16.90 10.77 -13.05
C GLN A 45 16.87 10.36 -14.52
N LEU A 46 15.71 10.47 -15.18
CA LEU A 46 15.53 10.18 -16.60
C LEU A 46 16.03 11.30 -17.53
N GLY A 47 16.57 12.39 -16.99
CA GLY A 47 17.06 13.53 -17.76
C GLY A 47 15.97 14.50 -18.21
N LEU A 48 14.73 14.35 -17.71
CA LEU A 48 13.63 15.28 -17.98
C LEU A 48 13.72 16.47 -17.03
N VAL A 49 13.69 17.67 -17.58
CA VAL A 49 13.76 18.92 -16.82
C VAL A 49 12.36 19.53 -16.70
N ASP A 50 11.90 19.72 -15.46
CA ASP A 50 10.64 20.39 -15.17
C ASP A 50 10.64 21.84 -15.68
N GLY A 51 9.55 22.25 -16.32
CA GLY A 51 9.42 23.53 -17.03
C GLY A 51 10.12 23.58 -18.40
N VAL A 52 10.77 22.51 -18.84
CA VAL A 52 11.40 22.43 -20.17
C VAL A 52 10.85 21.24 -20.98
N ASP A 53 10.95 20.03 -20.44
CA ASP A 53 10.52 18.78 -21.09
C ASP A 53 9.12 18.34 -20.64
N THR A 54 8.79 18.60 -19.38
CA THR A 54 7.56 18.23 -18.67
C THR A 54 7.18 19.34 -17.68
N HIS A 55 5.98 19.29 -17.12
CA HIS A 55 5.56 20.13 -16.01
C HIS A 55 4.80 19.32 -14.97
N PHE A 56 5.26 19.34 -13.71
CA PHE A 56 4.51 18.82 -12.57
C PHE A 56 3.75 19.94 -11.85
N GLU A 57 2.45 19.75 -11.65
CA GLU A 57 1.60 20.70 -10.95
C GLU A 57 1.12 20.14 -9.60
N LEU A 58 1.66 20.70 -8.50
CA LEU A 58 1.16 20.45 -7.15
C LEU A 58 -0.15 21.21 -6.89
N SER A 59 -1.29 20.60 -7.19
CA SER A 59 -2.60 21.23 -6.99
C SER A 59 -3.71 20.22 -6.69
N ASP A 60 -4.77 20.67 -6.00
CA ASP A 60 -6.03 19.93 -6.03
C ASP A 60 -6.62 20.09 -7.43
N ILE A 61 -7.06 18.99 -8.04
CA ILE A 61 -7.65 18.98 -9.38
C ILE A 61 -8.83 19.95 -9.53
N LYS A 62 -9.53 20.26 -8.43
CA LYS A 62 -10.62 21.24 -8.38
C LYS A 62 -10.17 22.67 -8.71
N GLU A 63 -8.89 22.96 -8.49
CA GLU A 63 -8.28 24.27 -8.74
C GLU A 63 -7.56 24.30 -10.11
N LEU A 64 -7.44 23.14 -10.78
CA LEU A 64 -6.76 23.02 -12.06
C LEU A 64 -7.69 23.37 -13.22
N THR A 65 -7.32 24.38 -14.01
CA THR A 65 -8.06 24.79 -15.22
C THR A 65 -7.32 24.36 -16.48
N SER A 66 -8.05 24.16 -17.59
CA SER A 66 -7.44 23.89 -18.89
C SER A 66 -6.52 25.02 -19.35
N ASP A 67 -6.87 26.27 -19.06
CA ASP A 67 -6.03 27.43 -19.41
C ASP A 67 -4.66 27.35 -18.74
N LYS A 68 -4.63 26.93 -17.47
CA LYS A 68 -3.38 26.72 -16.73
C LYS A 68 -2.58 25.56 -17.32
N ILE A 69 -3.24 24.45 -17.65
CA ILE A 69 -2.60 23.30 -18.32
C ILE A 69 -1.97 23.76 -19.64
N PHE A 70 -2.74 24.39 -20.52
CA PHE A 70 -2.26 24.87 -21.83
C PHE A 70 -1.14 25.91 -21.69
N GLN A 71 -1.24 26.82 -20.72
CA GLN A 71 -0.18 27.78 -20.43
C GLN A 71 1.12 27.07 -20.04
N SER A 72 1.06 26.08 -19.14
CA SER A 72 2.23 25.32 -18.73
C SER A 72 2.84 24.55 -19.90
N ILE A 73 2.05 23.76 -20.64
CA ILE A 73 2.60 22.91 -21.71
C ILE A 73 3.10 23.69 -22.92
N ASN A 74 2.49 24.84 -23.24
CA ASN A 74 2.97 25.72 -24.32
C ASN A 74 4.23 26.52 -23.95
N SER A 75 4.59 26.57 -22.67
CA SER A 75 5.85 27.14 -22.21
C SER A 75 7.04 26.17 -22.31
N LEU A 76 6.77 24.89 -22.57
CA LEU A 76 7.79 23.84 -22.73
C LEU A 76 8.52 23.95 -24.08
N LYS A 77 9.57 23.14 -24.24
CA LYS A 77 10.43 23.10 -25.44
C LYS A 77 9.69 22.83 -26.76
N TYR A 78 8.48 22.27 -26.71
CA TYR A 78 7.67 21.96 -27.89
C TYR A 78 7.05 23.21 -28.54
N GLY A 79 7.06 24.34 -27.81
CA GLY A 79 6.50 25.61 -28.26
C GLY A 79 4.98 25.68 -28.12
N ASN A 80 4.41 26.77 -28.63
CA ASN A 80 2.98 27.08 -28.53
C ASN A 80 2.14 26.31 -29.58
N ILE A 81 2.15 24.98 -29.48
CA ILE A 81 1.47 24.06 -30.42
C ILE A 81 0.25 23.37 -29.79
N PHE A 82 0.07 23.49 -28.47
CA PHE A 82 -0.97 22.78 -27.76
C PHE A 82 -2.22 23.64 -27.61
N GLU A 83 -3.33 23.11 -28.07
CA GLU A 83 -4.65 23.71 -27.96
C GLU A 83 -5.70 22.62 -27.75
N ARG A 84 -6.95 23.02 -27.53
CA ARG A 84 -8.05 22.08 -27.37
C ARG A 84 -8.10 21.11 -28.55
N GLY A 85 -8.00 19.81 -28.27
CA GLY A 85 -8.02 18.76 -29.28
C GLY A 85 -6.64 18.23 -29.70
N SER A 86 -5.54 18.89 -29.31
CA SER A 86 -4.20 18.57 -29.79
C SER A 86 -3.44 17.53 -28.94
N VAL A 87 -3.88 17.28 -27.71
CA VAL A 87 -3.25 16.29 -26.80
C VAL A 87 -3.63 14.88 -27.24
N ASP A 88 -2.66 13.97 -27.31
CA ASP A 88 -2.95 12.61 -27.76
C ASP A 88 -3.71 11.82 -26.70
N VAL A 89 -3.30 11.89 -25.43
CA VAL A 89 -3.94 11.07 -24.40
C VAL A 89 -3.92 11.71 -23.02
N ILE A 90 -5.01 11.53 -22.27
CA ILE A 90 -5.05 11.79 -20.82
C ILE A 90 -5.15 10.45 -20.09
N PHE A 91 -4.20 10.20 -19.19
CA PHE A 91 -4.24 9.13 -18.20
C PHE A 91 -4.71 9.68 -16.84
N GLY A 92 -5.37 8.85 -16.04
CA GLY A 92 -5.55 9.18 -14.64
C GLY A 92 -6.28 8.14 -13.79
N GLY A 93 -6.02 8.19 -12.49
CA GLY A 93 -6.60 7.29 -11.48
C GLY A 93 -7.35 8.06 -10.38
N PRO A 94 -8.51 8.69 -10.68
CA PRO A 94 -9.23 9.50 -9.71
C PRO A 94 -9.64 8.66 -8.48
N PRO A 95 -9.31 9.09 -7.24
CA PRO A 95 -9.51 8.25 -6.06
C PRO A 95 -10.99 8.04 -5.73
N CYS A 96 -11.36 6.77 -5.55
CA CYS A 96 -12.74 6.31 -5.41
C CYS A 96 -13.18 6.06 -3.93
N GLN A 97 -12.56 6.74 -2.95
CA GLN A 97 -12.67 6.37 -1.52
C GLN A 97 -14.03 6.65 -0.85
N GLY A 98 -14.95 7.36 -1.51
CA GLY A 98 -16.24 7.75 -0.94
C GLY A 98 -17.26 6.60 -0.78
N PHE A 99 -17.08 5.47 -1.47
CA PHE A 99 -18.09 4.41 -1.52
C PHE A 99 -17.56 2.97 -1.63
N SER A 100 -16.37 2.68 -1.09
CA SER A 100 -15.90 1.29 -1.02
C SER A 100 -16.84 0.42 -0.16
N ARG A 101 -16.90 -0.90 -0.41
CA ARG A 101 -17.65 -1.88 0.42
C ARG A 101 -17.31 -1.82 1.92
N LEU A 102 -16.16 -1.24 2.28
CA LEU A 102 -15.66 -1.09 3.65
C LEU A 102 -15.79 0.35 4.21
N GLY A 103 -16.22 1.32 3.40
CA GLY A 103 -16.41 2.72 3.79
C GLY A 103 -17.85 3.05 4.22
N LYS A 104 -18.04 4.15 4.95
CA LYS A 104 -19.36 4.74 5.16
C LYS A 104 -19.85 5.24 3.79
N ARG A 105 -20.93 4.68 3.27
CA ARG A 105 -21.60 5.12 2.03
C ARG A 105 -22.14 6.54 2.22
N ASP A 106 -21.29 7.55 2.08
CA ASP A 106 -21.65 8.96 2.25
C ASP A 106 -21.76 9.64 0.89
N SER A 107 -22.99 9.93 0.47
CA SER A 107 -23.28 10.62 -0.78
C SER A 107 -22.82 12.07 -0.83
N LYS A 108 -22.39 12.63 0.31
CA LYS A 108 -21.86 13.99 0.40
C LYS A 108 -20.34 14.03 0.45
N ASP A 109 -19.66 12.91 0.27
CA ASP A 109 -18.19 12.90 0.28
C ASP A 109 -17.64 13.78 -0.86
N PRO A 110 -16.87 14.85 -0.55
CA PRO A 110 -16.33 15.75 -1.55
C PRO A 110 -15.32 15.10 -2.51
N ARG A 111 -14.90 13.86 -2.24
CA ARG A 111 -14.04 13.05 -3.12
C ARG A 111 -14.81 12.44 -4.30
N ASN A 112 -16.13 12.30 -4.21
CA ASN A 112 -16.96 11.83 -5.33
C ASN A 112 -16.94 12.80 -6.52
N MET A 113 -16.62 14.07 -6.27
CA MET A 113 -16.46 15.09 -7.29
C MET A 113 -15.10 15.00 -8.02
N LEU A 114 -14.12 14.21 -7.56
CA LEU A 114 -12.82 14.14 -8.25
C LEU A 114 -12.94 13.52 -9.65
N PHE A 115 -13.89 12.60 -9.80
CA PHE A 115 -14.28 12.04 -11.08
C PHE A 115 -14.95 13.10 -12.00
N HIS A 116 -15.79 13.96 -11.43
CA HIS A 116 -16.37 15.10 -12.15
C HIS A 116 -15.27 16.03 -12.66
N GLU A 117 -14.28 16.35 -11.83
CA GLU A 117 -13.13 17.17 -12.25
C GLU A 117 -12.29 16.51 -13.34
N TYR A 118 -12.13 15.18 -13.30
CA TYR A 118 -11.46 14.46 -14.38
C TYR A 118 -12.20 14.58 -15.72
N LEU A 119 -13.53 14.40 -15.72
CA LEU A 119 -14.38 14.64 -16.90
C LEU A 119 -14.34 16.10 -17.37
N ARG A 120 -14.30 17.07 -16.45
CA ARG A 120 -14.17 18.48 -16.79
C ARG A 120 -12.89 18.74 -17.58
N ILE A 121 -11.75 18.22 -17.12
CA ILE A 121 -10.49 18.37 -17.86
C ILE A 121 -10.56 17.68 -19.23
N ILE A 122 -11.18 16.50 -19.34
CA ILE A 122 -11.38 15.83 -20.64
C ILE A 122 -12.22 16.69 -21.59
N LYS A 123 -13.34 17.27 -21.12
CA LYS A 123 -14.20 18.17 -21.90
C LYS A 123 -13.44 19.39 -22.44
N ASP A 124 -12.57 19.96 -21.61
CA ASP A 124 -11.86 21.20 -21.92
C ASP A 124 -10.65 20.94 -22.82
N VAL A 125 -9.87 19.90 -22.54
CA VAL A 125 -8.65 19.54 -23.29
C VAL A 125 -8.97 18.77 -24.58
N MET A 126 -10.03 17.96 -24.58
CA MET A 126 -10.45 17.09 -25.69
C MET A 126 -9.35 16.17 -26.27
N PRO A 127 -8.67 15.34 -25.46
CA PRO A 127 -7.61 14.47 -25.97
C PRO A 127 -8.11 13.46 -27.02
N ARG A 128 -7.22 12.89 -27.84
CA ARG A 128 -7.62 11.84 -28.80
C ARG A 128 -8.07 10.56 -28.09
N TYR A 129 -7.41 10.22 -26.98
CA TYR A 129 -7.67 9.04 -26.16
C TYR A 129 -7.78 9.40 -24.68
N VAL A 130 -8.56 8.62 -23.95
CA VAL A 130 -8.73 8.74 -22.49
C VAL A 130 -8.53 7.37 -21.87
N VAL A 131 -7.68 7.32 -20.85
CA VAL A 131 -7.39 6.12 -20.07
C VAL A 131 -7.64 6.44 -18.60
N MET A 132 -8.64 5.78 -18.02
CA MET A 132 -8.92 5.89 -16.59
C MET A 132 -8.72 4.54 -15.89
N GLU A 133 -7.95 4.54 -14.80
CA GLU A 133 -7.74 3.37 -13.95
C GLU A 133 -8.51 3.50 -12.64
N ASN A 134 -8.97 2.36 -12.11
CA ASN A 134 -9.47 2.29 -10.75
C ASN A 134 -9.47 0.88 -10.13
N VAL A 135 -9.83 0.80 -8.86
CA VAL A 135 -10.08 -0.46 -8.14
C VAL A 135 -11.41 -1.10 -8.56
N THR A 136 -11.53 -2.43 -8.43
CA THR A 136 -12.73 -3.21 -8.80
C THR A 136 -14.03 -2.76 -8.14
N GLY A 137 -13.95 -2.10 -6.99
CA GLY A 137 -15.12 -1.52 -6.31
C GLY A 137 -15.86 -0.46 -7.13
N ILE A 138 -15.24 0.15 -8.16
CA ILE A 138 -15.88 1.16 -9.00
C ILE A 138 -17.02 0.59 -9.85
N LEU A 139 -16.98 -0.71 -10.19
CA LEU A 139 -18.00 -1.35 -11.03
C LEU A 139 -19.39 -1.34 -10.37
N ASP A 140 -19.42 -1.47 -9.04
CA ASP A 140 -20.64 -1.44 -8.23
C ASP A 140 -20.92 -0.04 -7.66
N MET A 141 -20.11 0.98 -7.99
CA MET A 141 -20.20 2.30 -7.38
C MET A 141 -21.36 3.10 -7.95
N GLN A 142 -22.20 3.59 -7.06
CA GLN A 142 -23.34 4.45 -7.39
C GLN A 142 -23.14 5.87 -6.82
N MET A 143 -23.44 6.87 -7.65
CA MET A 143 -23.48 8.27 -7.27
C MET A 143 -24.94 8.72 -7.17
N LEU A 144 -25.24 9.52 -6.14
CA LEU A 144 -26.56 10.13 -5.95
C LEU A 144 -26.54 11.55 -6.49
N ASP A 145 -27.48 11.88 -7.37
CA ASP A 145 -27.70 13.25 -7.87
C ASP A 145 -26.42 13.91 -8.43
N PHE A 146 -25.76 13.24 -9.38
CA PHE A 146 -24.48 13.67 -9.94
C PHE A 146 -24.67 14.81 -10.96
N PRO A 147 -23.95 15.94 -10.86
CA PRO A 147 -24.02 17.02 -11.85
C PRO A 147 -23.28 16.64 -13.15
N SER A 148 -23.88 16.95 -14.29
CA SER A 148 -23.26 16.86 -15.62
C SER A 148 -22.11 17.85 -15.72
N VAL A 149 -21.03 17.49 -16.44
CA VAL A 149 -19.98 18.47 -16.78
C VAL A 149 -20.32 19.26 -18.03
N LEU A 150 -21.33 18.85 -18.80
CA LEU A 150 -21.67 19.41 -20.10
C LEU A 150 -22.61 20.61 -20.00
N ASP A 151 -23.58 20.53 -19.11
CA ASP A 151 -24.71 21.44 -18.96
C ASP A 151 -25.24 21.46 -17.52
N ASP A 152 -26.35 22.16 -17.29
CA ASP A 152 -26.99 22.26 -15.96
C ASP A 152 -27.77 20.99 -15.57
N ARG A 153 -27.62 19.87 -16.30
CA ARG A 153 -28.31 18.61 -16.01
C ARG A 153 -27.74 17.95 -14.76
N ILE A 154 -28.61 17.26 -14.04
CA ILE A 154 -28.23 16.41 -12.91
C ILE A 154 -28.77 15.00 -13.15
N TYR A 155 -27.91 13.99 -13.04
CA TYR A 155 -28.27 12.59 -13.01
C TYR A 155 -28.99 12.27 -11.70
N LYS A 156 -30.31 12.48 -11.70
CA LYS A 156 -31.15 12.28 -10.51
C LYS A 156 -31.15 10.81 -10.06
N GLY A 157 -31.14 10.61 -8.75
CA GLY A 157 -31.16 9.29 -8.14
C GLY A 157 -29.79 8.60 -8.16
N GLN A 158 -29.79 7.30 -7.86
CA GLN A 158 -28.57 6.48 -7.79
C GLN A 158 -28.21 5.96 -9.17
N ASN A 159 -27.09 6.43 -9.71
CA ASN A 159 -26.59 6.08 -11.03
C ASN A 159 -25.20 5.45 -10.92
N LEU A 160 -24.95 4.39 -11.70
CA LEU A 160 -23.62 3.77 -11.74
C LEU A 160 -22.60 4.72 -12.36
N VAL A 161 -21.40 4.77 -11.80
CA VAL A 161 -20.31 5.62 -12.32
C VAL A 161 -19.99 5.28 -13.78
N GLN A 162 -19.98 3.99 -14.13
CA GLN A 162 -19.77 3.56 -15.51
C GLN A 162 -20.84 4.08 -16.47
N SER A 163 -22.12 4.12 -16.04
CA SER A 163 -23.21 4.65 -16.85
C SER A 163 -23.09 6.16 -17.05
N ILE A 164 -22.70 6.89 -16.00
CA ILE A 164 -22.42 8.33 -16.08
C ILE A 164 -21.26 8.58 -17.05
N LEU A 165 -20.13 7.88 -16.89
CA LEU A 165 -18.98 7.98 -17.81
C LEU A 165 -19.39 7.80 -19.26
N ARG A 166 -20.12 6.71 -19.54
CA ARG A 166 -20.52 6.35 -20.89
C ARG A 166 -21.36 7.46 -21.53
N ASN A 167 -22.33 8.01 -20.79
CA ASN A 167 -23.21 9.06 -21.28
C ASN A 167 -22.47 10.39 -21.49
N GLU A 168 -21.68 10.84 -20.50
CA GLU A 168 -20.91 12.09 -20.62
C GLU A 168 -19.90 12.03 -21.76
N LEU A 169 -19.20 10.90 -21.93
CA LEU A 169 -18.22 10.71 -22.99
C LEU A 169 -18.89 10.62 -24.38
N ASP A 170 -20.02 9.92 -24.50
CA ASP A 170 -20.77 9.82 -25.75
C ASP A 170 -21.26 11.21 -26.22
N GLU A 171 -21.83 12.00 -25.32
CA GLU A 171 -22.26 13.37 -25.59
C GLU A 171 -21.08 14.32 -25.92
N LEU A 172 -19.87 14.02 -25.43
CA LEU A 172 -18.63 14.71 -25.80
C LEU A 172 -18.05 14.29 -27.15
N GLY A 173 -18.60 13.25 -27.79
CA GLY A 173 -18.07 12.70 -29.04
C GLY A 173 -16.95 11.68 -28.86
N TYR A 174 -16.98 10.92 -27.75
CA TYR A 174 -16.10 9.79 -27.51
C TYR A 174 -16.86 8.48 -27.47
N THR A 175 -16.23 7.42 -27.95
CA THR A 175 -16.69 6.06 -27.73
C THR A 175 -15.94 5.45 -26.56
N LEU A 176 -16.66 5.14 -25.48
CA LEU A 176 -16.15 4.35 -24.36
C LEU A 176 -16.27 2.86 -24.69
N LEU A 177 -15.18 2.11 -24.62
CA LEU A 177 -15.21 0.65 -24.79
C LEU A 177 -15.97 -0.04 -23.64
N ASP A 178 -16.26 -1.32 -23.79
CA ASP A 178 -16.76 -2.10 -22.67
C ASP A 178 -15.67 -2.29 -21.62
N VAL A 179 -15.97 -1.84 -20.41
CA VAL A 179 -15.00 -1.72 -19.32
C VAL A 179 -14.49 -3.09 -18.92
N GLN A 180 -13.15 -3.24 -18.87
CA GLN A 180 -12.50 -4.49 -18.51
C GLN A 180 -11.79 -4.45 -17.17
N VAL A 181 -11.69 -5.62 -16.54
CA VAL A 181 -10.84 -5.87 -15.38
C VAL A 181 -9.58 -6.57 -15.85
N LEU A 182 -8.45 -5.89 -15.74
CA LEU A 182 -7.14 -6.42 -16.09
C LEU A 182 -6.42 -6.91 -14.82
N ASN A 183 -5.86 -8.12 -14.88
CA ASN A 183 -5.00 -8.64 -13.83
C ASN A 183 -3.54 -8.36 -14.18
N ALA A 184 -2.84 -7.61 -13.34
CA ALA A 184 -1.43 -7.27 -13.53
C ALA A 184 -0.53 -8.50 -13.73
N ALA A 185 -0.88 -9.65 -13.11
CA ALA A 185 -0.12 -10.89 -13.28
C ALA A 185 -0.02 -11.35 -14.74
N ASN A 186 -1.03 -11.05 -15.55
CA ASN A 186 -1.07 -11.41 -16.98
C ASN A 186 -0.15 -10.53 -17.84
N PHE A 187 0.52 -9.54 -17.24
CA PHE A 187 1.43 -8.60 -17.90
C PHE A 187 2.83 -8.65 -17.28
N GLY A 188 3.20 -9.78 -16.68
CA GLY A 188 4.53 -9.99 -16.09
C GLY A 188 4.76 -9.32 -14.73
N VAL A 189 3.70 -8.84 -14.06
CA VAL A 189 3.81 -8.30 -12.70
C VAL A 189 3.72 -9.46 -11.68
N PRO A 190 4.64 -9.58 -10.70
CA PRO A 190 4.64 -10.65 -9.69
C PRO A 190 3.56 -10.49 -8.61
N GLN A 191 2.34 -10.14 -9.00
CA GLN A 191 1.25 -9.73 -8.11
C GLN A 191 -0.13 -9.97 -8.71
N GLN A 192 -1.00 -10.61 -7.94
CA GLN A 192 -2.44 -10.69 -8.21
C GLN A 192 -3.07 -9.33 -7.90
N ARG A 193 -3.19 -8.48 -8.93
CA ARG A 193 -3.73 -7.12 -8.80
C ARG A 193 -4.70 -6.86 -9.95
N ASN A 194 -6.00 -6.97 -9.63
CA ASN A 194 -7.06 -6.60 -10.56
C ASN A 194 -7.29 -5.09 -10.55
N ARG A 195 -7.37 -4.51 -11.75
CA ARG A 195 -7.70 -3.11 -12.00
C ARG A 195 -8.75 -2.97 -13.07
N VAL A 196 -9.68 -2.06 -12.83
CA VAL A 196 -10.70 -1.68 -13.80
C VAL A 196 -10.08 -0.59 -14.67
N VAL A 197 -10.11 -0.80 -15.97
CA VAL A 197 -9.54 0.14 -16.94
C VAL A 197 -10.66 0.58 -17.88
N PHE A 198 -10.85 1.88 -17.97
CA PHE A 198 -11.77 2.52 -18.90
C PHE A 198 -10.95 3.08 -20.06
N LEU A 199 -11.21 2.61 -21.27
CA LEU A 199 -10.59 3.11 -22.50
C LEU A 199 -11.65 3.80 -23.34
N ALA A 200 -11.41 5.07 -23.67
CA ALA A 200 -12.25 5.81 -24.60
C ALA A 200 -11.38 6.49 -25.67
N TYR A 201 -11.97 6.66 -26.85
CA TYR A 201 -11.34 7.33 -27.98
C TYR A 201 -12.33 8.31 -28.59
N ARG A 202 -11.82 9.43 -29.11
CA ARG A 202 -12.63 10.43 -29.79
C ARG A 202 -13.12 9.86 -31.13
N ASN A 203 -14.35 10.15 -31.53
CA ASN A 203 -15.00 9.48 -32.67
C ASN A 203 -14.34 9.76 -34.04
N ASP A 204 -13.46 10.76 -34.11
CA ASP A 204 -12.68 11.14 -35.29
C ASP A 204 -11.29 10.47 -35.36
N VAL A 205 -10.91 9.63 -34.38
CA VAL A 205 -9.61 8.93 -34.36
C VAL A 205 -9.77 7.41 -34.47
N THR A 206 -8.66 6.73 -34.75
CA THR A 206 -8.60 5.28 -34.84
C THR A 206 -9.08 4.63 -33.53
N PRO A 207 -9.98 3.63 -33.57
CA PRO A 207 -10.40 2.91 -32.37
C PRO A 207 -9.22 2.25 -31.64
N ILE A 208 -9.23 2.37 -30.31
CA ILE A 208 -8.31 1.68 -29.41
C ILE A 208 -8.88 0.32 -28.99
N GLU A 209 -8.03 -0.60 -28.58
CA GLU A 209 -8.39 -1.92 -28.05
C GLU A 209 -7.75 -2.15 -26.67
N TYR A 210 -8.28 -3.10 -25.90
CA TYR A 210 -7.64 -3.51 -24.65
C TYR A 210 -6.40 -4.37 -24.94
N PRO A 211 -5.36 -4.30 -24.09
CA PRO A 211 -4.23 -5.18 -24.25
C PRO A 211 -4.67 -6.63 -23.97
N GLU A 212 -4.34 -7.53 -24.90
CA GLU A 212 -4.58 -8.96 -24.69
C GLU A 212 -3.60 -9.51 -23.66
N SER A 213 -4.07 -10.41 -22.81
CA SER A 213 -3.17 -11.18 -21.94
C SER A 213 -2.39 -12.16 -22.81
N ASP A 214 -1.08 -12.07 -22.78
CA ASP A 214 -0.22 -13.08 -23.37
C ASP A 214 -0.17 -14.29 -22.44
N ASN A 215 -0.90 -15.35 -22.81
CA ASN A 215 -0.97 -16.60 -22.04
C ASN A 215 0.39 -17.34 -22.02
N ASP A 216 1.34 -16.94 -22.86
CA ASP A 216 2.67 -17.56 -22.94
C ASP A 216 3.67 -16.91 -21.97
N ILE A 217 3.33 -15.80 -21.30
CA ILE A 217 4.19 -15.19 -20.28
C ILE A 217 4.16 -16.06 -19.02
N PRO A 218 5.31 -16.65 -18.60
CA PRO A 218 5.37 -17.40 -17.36
C PRO A 218 5.07 -16.48 -16.17
N SER A 219 4.29 -16.98 -15.22
CA SER A 219 3.98 -16.23 -14.00
C SER A 219 5.26 -15.89 -13.25
N VAL A 220 5.55 -14.60 -13.12
CA VAL A 220 6.69 -14.11 -12.33
C VAL A 220 6.40 -14.33 -10.85
N THR A 221 7.19 -15.18 -10.21
CA THR A 221 6.98 -15.54 -8.80
C THR A 221 7.57 -14.46 -7.87
N VAL A 222 7.21 -14.55 -6.58
CA VAL A 222 7.85 -13.73 -5.54
C VAL A 222 9.36 -14.02 -5.47
N TYR A 223 9.78 -15.26 -5.71
CA TYR A 223 11.20 -15.61 -5.75
C TYR A 223 11.91 -14.92 -6.92
N ASP A 224 11.32 -14.92 -8.12
CA ASP A 224 11.89 -14.23 -9.30
C ASP A 224 12.04 -12.72 -9.08
N ALA A 225 11.14 -12.14 -8.28
CA ALA A 225 11.15 -10.70 -8.00
C ALA A 225 12.16 -10.29 -6.91
N LEU A 226 12.41 -11.16 -5.92
CA LEU A 226 13.11 -10.81 -4.69
C LEU A 226 14.41 -11.60 -4.44
N GLY A 227 14.60 -12.76 -5.06
CA GLY A 227 15.71 -13.67 -4.77
C GLY A 227 17.08 -13.01 -4.96
N ASP A 228 17.28 -12.34 -6.10
CA ASP A 228 18.53 -11.66 -6.45
C ASP A 228 18.86 -10.43 -5.58
N LEU A 229 17.91 -9.95 -4.75
CA LEU A 229 18.20 -8.89 -3.79
C LEU A 229 19.04 -9.39 -2.60
N TYR A 230 19.14 -10.71 -2.41
CA TYR A 230 19.74 -11.34 -1.24
C TYR A 230 20.94 -12.24 -1.55
N ASP A 231 21.24 -12.46 -2.83
CA ASP A 231 22.23 -13.44 -3.25
C ASP A 231 23.50 -12.81 -3.81
N GLY A 232 24.63 -13.26 -3.24
CA GLY A 232 25.98 -13.14 -3.80
C GLY A 232 26.64 -14.51 -3.99
N GLU A 233 25.88 -15.61 -3.90
CA GLU A 233 26.38 -17.00 -3.99
C GLU A 233 25.49 -17.97 -4.81
N PHE A 234 24.45 -17.50 -5.51
CA PHE A 234 23.59 -18.36 -6.36
C PHE A 234 23.46 -17.84 -7.80
N ASP A 235 23.68 -18.72 -8.80
CA ASP A 235 23.41 -18.50 -10.24
C ASP A 235 21.89 -18.52 -10.52
N TYR A 236 21.10 -17.67 -9.83
CA TYR A 236 19.66 -17.54 -10.07
C TYR A 236 19.33 -16.16 -10.62
N GLU A 237 19.30 -16.08 -11.95
CA GLU A 237 18.83 -14.90 -12.70
C GLU A 237 17.61 -15.28 -13.53
N THR A 238 16.58 -14.44 -13.48
CA THR A 238 15.44 -14.51 -14.38
C THR A 238 15.41 -13.26 -15.23
N ASP A 239 14.70 -13.31 -16.35
CA ASP A 239 14.49 -12.11 -17.16
C ASP A 239 13.90 -10.97 -16.33
N TYR A 240 13.01 -11.28 -15.38
CA TYR A 240 12.43 -10.27 -14.51
C TYR A 240 13.47 -9.60 -13.59
N SER A 241 14.33 -10.38 -12.92
CA SER A 241 15.32 -9.82 -12.01
C SER A 241 16.40 -9.03 -12.75
N VAL A 242 16.84 -9.54 -13.91
CA VAL A 242 17.78 -8.85 -14.80
C VAL A 242 17.19 -7.52 -15.29
N GLN A 243 15.97 -7.51 -15.82
CA GLN A 243 15.31 -6.29 -16.29
C GLN A 243 15.04 -5.29 -15.15
N SER A 244 14.83 -5.78 -13.92
CA SER A 244 14.70 -4.89 -12.77
C SER A 244 15.98 -4.13 -12.46
N ARG A 245 17.16 -4.73 -12.66
CA ARG A 245 18.47 -4.07 -12.46
C ARG A 245 18.91 -3.24 -13.66
N LEU A 246 18.66 -3.72 -14.88
CA LEU A 246 19.01 -2.99 -16.11
C LEU A 246 18.14 -1.75 -16.31
N GLY A 247 16.96 -1.72 -15.70
CA GLY A 247 15.98 -0.66 -15.89
C GLY A 247 15.07 -0.96 -17.08
N ARG A 248 13.84 -0.43 -17.03
CA ARG A 248 12.87 -0.59 -18.12
C ARG A 248 12.52 0.74 -18.79
N THR A 249 12.50 1.81 -18.01
CA THR A 249 12.12 3.14 -18.50
C THR A 249 13.31 3.85 -19.13
N PRO A 250 13.24 4.22 -20.42
CA PRO A 250 14.33 4.92 -21.10
C PRO A 250 14.46 6.36 -20.60
N ASN A 251 15.70 6.83 -20.50
CA ASN A 251 16.04 8.24 -20.29
C ASN A 251 15.91 9.04 -21.60
N THR A 252 16.24 10.32 -21.57
CA THR A 252 16.24 11.21 -22.75
C THR A 252 17.20 10.79 -23.88
N ASP A 253 18.20 9.94 -23.61
CA ASP A 253 19.09 9.33 -24.61
C ASP A 253 18.53 8.00 -25.17
N GLY A 254 17.35 7.58 -24.72
CA GLY A 254 16.70 6.32 -25.10
C GLY A 254 17.27 5.09 -24.40
N GLN A 255 18.09 5.25 -23.37
CA GLN A 255 18.69 4.15 -22.62
C GLN A 255 18.08 4.03 -21.22
N PRO A 256 17.75 2.82 -20.75
CA PRO A 256 17.35 2.62 -19.36
C PRO A 256 18.46 2.94 -18.36
N ILE A 257 18.08 3.24 -17.12
CA ILE A 257 19.04 3.48 -16.03
C ILE A 257 19.36 2.16 -15.33
N ILE A 258 20.60 1.71 -15.46
CA ILE A 258 21.10 0.52 -14.77
C ILE A 258 21.35 0.86 -13.30
N ASN A 259 20.81 0.05 -12.39
CA ASN A 259 21.14 0.11 -10.97
C ASN A 259 21.25 -1.30 -10.35
N ALA A 260 22.47 -1.71 -10.01
CA ALA A 260 22.74 -2.96 -9.31
C ALA A 260 22.67 -2.84 -7.78
N ASN A 261 22.59 -1.63 -7.22
CA ASN A 261 22.55 -1.37 -5.78
C ASN A 261 21.31 -0.54 -5.44
N PRO A 262 20.11 -1.16 -5.39
CA PRO A 262 18.88 -0.42 -5.20
C PRO A 262 18.80 0.29 -3.85
N LEU A 263 18.30 1.53 -3.86
CA LEU A 263 17.88 2.23 -2.65
C LEU A 263 16.52 1.74 -2.15
N ASN A 264 16.10 2.23 -0.99
CA ASN A 264 14.85 1.88 -0.29
C ASN A 264 14.82 0.43 0.27
N MET A 265 16.01 -0.12 0.58
CA MET A 265 16.22 -1.46 1.15
C MET A 265 16.30 -1.48 2.68
N GLU A 266 15.85 -0.45 3.39
CA GLU A 266 16.00 -0.37 4.84
C GLU A 266 15.11 -1.39 5.56
N PHE A 267 15.74 -2.42 6.13
CA PHE A 267 15.02 -3.44 6.90
C PHE A 267 14.29 -2.87 8.12
N SER A 268 13.10 -3.40 8.37
CA SER A 268 12.37 -3.16 9.61
C SER A 268 13.06 -3.84 10.79
N ARG A 269 13.23 -3.13 11.90
CA ARG A 269 13.66 -3.71 13.18
C ARG A 269 12.42 -4.05 13.99
N HIS A 270 12.21 -5.34 14.23
CA HIS A 270 11.11 -5.85 15.07
C HIS A 270 11.64 -6.25 16.43
N ASP A 271 10.78 -6.19 17.44
CA ASP A 271 11.08 -6.80 18.73
C ASP A 271 11.03 -8.34 18.63
N ASP A 272 11.60 -9.01 19.63
CA ASP A 272 11.70 -10.48 19.67
C ASP A 272 10.31 -11.15 19.58
N ILE A 273 9.28 -10.53 20.16
CA ILE A 273 7.90 -11.06 20.18
C ILE A 273 7.29 -11.01 18.78
N VAL A 274 7.45 -9.89 18.08
CA VAL A 274 6.96 -9.73 16.70
C VAL A 274 7.70 -10.67 15.75
N THR A 275 9.01 -10.83 15.91
CA THR A 275 9.82 -11.75 15.12
C THR A 275 9.38 -13.20 15.32
N GLN A 276 9.20 -13.62 16.58
CA GLN A 276 8.67 -14.95 16.93
C GLN A 276 7.23 -15.14 16.44
N ARG A 277 6.41 -14.09 16.44
CA ARG A 277 5.05 -14.16 15.89
C ARG A 277 5.07 -14.39 14.39
N PHE A 278 5.98 -13.72 13.68
CA PHE A 278 6.12 -13.92 12.24
C PHE A 278 6.61 -15.33 11.89
N SER A 279 7.51 -15.92 12.69
CA SER A 279 7.99 -17.29 12.45
C SER A 279 6.92 -18.37 12.56
N LEU A 280 5.76 -18.08 13.16
CA LEU A 280 4.64 -19.03 13.23
C LEU A 280 3.90 -19.22 11.90
N TYR A 281 4.05 -18.28 10.95
CA TYR A 281 3.41 -18.37 9.64
C TYR A 281 4.31 -19.17 8.69
N GLN A 282 3.76 -20.17 8.01
CA GLN A 282 4.39 -20.82 6.86
C GLN A 282 4.10 -20.05 5.56
N GLN A 283 4.82 -20.38 4.50
CA GLN A 283 4.68 -19.72 3.20
C GLN A 283 3.22 -19.78 2.69
N GLY A 284 2.67 -18.64 2.29
CA GLY A 284 1.30 -18.50 1.81
C GLY A 284 0.21 -18.54 2.90
N GLU A 285 0.60 -18.65 4.17
CA GLU A 285 -0.36 -18.64 5.28
C GLU A 285 -0.76 -17.22 5.67
N ASN A 286 -2.06 -17.04 5.85
CA ASN A 286 -2.61 -15.92 6.62
C ASN A 286 -2.94 -16.39 8.05
N ARG A 287 -3.45 -15.48 8.90
CA ARG A 287 -3.80 -15.79 10.29
C ARG A 287 -4.70 -17.02 10.43
N ALA A 288 -5.72 -17.14 9.58
CA ALA A 288 -6.68 -18.23 9.66
C ALA A 288 -6.04 -19.58 9.29
N LYS A 289 -5.24 -19.62 8.22
CA LYS A 289 -4.52 -20.83 7.81
C LYS A 289 -3.53 -21.29 8.87
N ALA A 290 -2.73 -20.36 9.40
CA ALA A 290 -1.77 -20.66 10.46
C ALA A 290 -2.45 -21.18 11.73
N ALA A 291 -3.58 -20.58 12.13
CA ALA A 291 -4.35 -21.05 13.28
C ALA A 291 -4.94 -22.45 13.05
N ASN A 292 -5.53 -22.71 11.88
CA ASN A 292 -6.08 -24.02 11.54
C ASN A 292 -5.00 -25.10 11.52
N ARG A 293 -3.81 -24.79 10.98
CA ARG A 293 -2.68 -25.73 11.00
C ARG A 293 -2.25 -26.05 12.43
N ILE A 294 -2.09 -25.05 13.30
CA ILE A 294 -1.74 -25.28 14.70
C ILE A 294 -2.81 -26.09 15.45
N GLN A 295 -4.11 -25.91 15.12
CA GLN A 295 -5.18 -26.73 15.69
C GLN A 295 -5.05 -28.22 15.30
N LEU A 296 -4.47 -28.52 14.14
CA LEU A 296 -4.28 -29.89 13.64
C LEU A 296 -2.95 -30.51 14.10
N GLU A 297 -1.87 -29.74 14.07
CA GLU A 297 -0.50 -30.23 14.31
C GLU A 297 -0.02 -30.03 15.76
N GLY A 298 -0.66 -29.14 16.51
CA GLY A 298 -0.17 -28.65 17.79
C GLY A 298 0.98 -27.64 17.63
N LEU A 299 1.41 -27.03 18.75
CA LEU A 299 2.50 -26.06 18.77
C LEU A 299 3.29 -26.06 20.08
N GLU A 300 4.62 -26.19 19.98
CA GLU A 300 5.57 -26.10 21.09
C GLU A 300 6.02 -24.65 21.34
N LEU A 301 5.07 -23.74 21.57
CA LEU A 301 5.33 -22.29 21.59
C LEU A 301 6.33 -21.88 22.69
N GLN A 302 6.28 -22.51 23.87
CA GLN A 302 7.19 -22.20 24.97
C GLN A 302 8.66 -22.50 24.62
N ARG A 303 8.91 -23.58 23.86
CA ARG A 303 10.26 -23.98 23.44
C ARG A 303 10.74 -23.12 22.27
N ASP A 304 9.89 -22.96 21.25
CA ASP A 304 10.29 -22.39 19.97
C ASP A 304 10.20 -20.85 19.96
N CYS A 305 9.28 -20.28 20.74
CA CYS A 305 8.97 -18.85 20.78
C CYS A 305 8.68 -18.37 22.22
N PRO A 306 9.66 -18.44 23.14
CA PRO A 306 9.45 -18.22 24.58
C PRO A 306 8.94 -16.82 24.94
N ASN A 307 9.36 -15.78 24.21
CA ASN A 307 8.90 -14.41 24.49
C ASN A 307 7.45 -14.22 24.05
N LEU A 308 7.06 -14.78 22.90
CA LEU A 308 5.67 -14.77 22.45
C LEU A 308 4.77 -15.64 23.35
N PHE A 309 5.28 -16.76 23.85
CA PHE A 309 4.58 -17.60 24.81
C PHE A 309 4.19 -16.81 26.06
N THR A 310 5.18 -16.19 26.72
CA THR A 310 4.93 -15.40 27.94
C THR A 310 4.03 -14.21 27.64
N GLU A 311 4.20 -13.53 26.51
CA GLU A 311 3.34 -12.40 26.16
C GLU A 311 1.88 -12.82 25.93
N SER A 312 1.68 -13.93 25.22
CA SER A 312 0.35 -14.50 24.95
C SER A 312 -0.33 -14.94 26.24
N LEU A 313 0.42 -15.55 27.17
CA LEU A 313 -0.08 -15.95 28.48
C LEU A 313 -0.54 -14.74 29.31
N PHE A 314 0.24 -13.66 29.31
CA PHE A 314 -0.14 -12.41 29.95
C PHE A 314 -1.41 -11.83 29.31
N GLN A 315 -1.54 -11.84 27.99
CA GLN A 315 -2.75 -11.36 27.32
C GLN A 315 -3.98 -12.19 27.69
N LEU A 316 -3.87 -13.52 27.71
CA LEU A 316 -4.94 -14.44 28.09
C LEU A 316 -5.43 -14.20 29.52
N ASN A 317 -4.50 -14.04 30.47
CA ASN A 317 -4.79 -13.72 31.87
C ASN A 317 -5.08 -12.22 32.10
N GLY A 318 -5.19 -11.41 31.04
CA GLY A 318 -5.27 -9.96 31.17
C GLY A 318 -6.42 -9.49 32.04
N LYS A 319 -7.59 -10.13 31.94
CA LYS A 319 -8.78 -9.77 32.74
C LYS A 319 -8.61 -10.12 34.22
N THR A 320 -7.97 -11.23 34.55
CA THR A 320 -7.71 -11.65 35.94
C THR A 320 -6.52 -10.94 36.56
N ASN A 321 -5.55 -10.47 35.76
CA ASN A 321 -4.46 -9.63 36.21
C ASN A 321 -4.90 -8.20 36.58
N GLN A 322 -5.90 -7.63 35.89
CA GLN A 322 -6.41 -6.28 36.13
C GLN A 322 -6.74 -5.94 37.60
N PRO A 323 -7.57 -6.71 38.32
CA PRO A 323 -7.89 -6.41 39.71
C PRO A 323 -6.66 -6.48 40.63
N ILE A 324 -5.65 -7.30 40.30
CA ILE A 324 -4.40 -7.41 41.06
C ILE A 324 -3.57 -6.13 40.90
N ILE A 325 -3.43 -5.66 39.66
CA ILE A 325 -2.76 -4.40 39.30
C ILE A 325 -3.41 -3.23 40.04
N LEU A 326 -4.73 -3.07 39.90
CA LEU A 326 -5.48 -1.97 40.52
C LEU A 326 -5.40 -1.99 42.05
N LYS A 327 -5.50 -3.18 42.67
CA LYS A 327 -5.37 -3.33 44.12
C LYS A 327 -3.99 -2.92 44.62
N GLN A 328 -2.92 -3.27 43.88
CA GLN A 328 -1.57 -2.87 44.27
C GLN A 328 -1.34 -1.37 44.09
N LEU A 329 -1.81 -0.78 42.99
CA LEU A 329 -1.72 0.66 42.77
C LEU A 329 -2.41 1.43 43.90
N LYS A 330 -3.58 0.95 44.36
CA LYS A 330 -4.27 1.55 45.51
C LYS A 330 -3.50 1.38 46.82
N LYS A 331 -2.85 0.23 47.05
CA LYS A 331 -2.04 -0.04 48.25
C LYS A 331 -0.84 0.90 48.37
N GLN A 332 -0.24 1.30 47.25
CA GLN A 332 0.93 2.18 47.19
C GLN A 332 0.58 3.66 46.93
N ASP A 333 -0.71 4.02 46.97
CA ASP A 333 -1.18 5.38 46.68
C ASP A 333 -0.78 5.91 45.28
N LEU A 334 -0.66 4.99 44.30
CA LEU A 334 -0.30 5.29 42.91
C LEU A 334 -1.51 5.33 41.97
N LEU A 335 -2.70 4.95 42.45
CA LEU A 335 -3.88 4.82 41.59
C LEU A 335 -4.40 6.20 41.12
N GLN A 336 -4.50 6.37 39.80
CA GLN A 336 -5.07 7.57 39.16
C GLN A 336 -6.34 7.22 38.39
N GLU A 337 -7.24 8.19 38.20
CA GLU A 337 -8.51 7.98 37.47
C GLU A 337 -8.30 7.43 36.05
N ASN A 338 -7.29 7.92 35.35
CA ASN A 338 -6.97 7.51 33.97
C ASN A 338 -6.38 6.08 33.85
N PHE A 339 -5.96 5.46 34.95
CA PHE A 339 -5.38 4.11 34.96
C PHE A 339 -6.43 3.00 34.85
N GLN A 340 -7.73 3.34 34.93
CA GLN A 340 -8.82 2.37 34.89
C GLN A 340 -9.34 2.07 33.48
N SER A 341 -8.85 2.79 32.46
CA SER A 341 -9.25 2.50 31.07
C SER A 341 -8.73 1.14 30.60
N GLU A 342 -9.55 0.40 29.85
CA GLU A 342 -9.20 -0.92 29.34
C GLU A 342 -7.88 -0.90 28.55
N LYS A 343 -7.70 0.12 27.70
CA LYS A 343 -6.48 0.31 26.91
C LYS A 343 -5.25 0.50 27.80
N TRP A 344 -5.35 1.29 28.87
CA TRP A 344 -4.23 1.50 29.79
C TRP A 344 -3.87 0.19 30.50
N LEU A 345 -4.87 -0.53 31.01
CA LEU A 345 -4.66 -1.81 31.69
C LEU A 345 -4.06 -2.88 30.79
N GLN A 346 -4.50 -2.98 29.54
CA GLN A 346 -3.92 -3.89 28.55
C GLN A 346 -2.44 -3.57 28.29
N LEU A 347 -2.08 -2.29 28.14
CA LEU A 347 -0.70 -1.86 27.92
C LEU A 347 0.18 -2.11 29.15
N THR A 348 -0.33 -1.84 30.35
CA THR A 348 0.36 -2.13 31.62
C THR A 348 0.59 -3.64 31.77
N ASN A 349 -0.43 -4.45 31.51
CA ASN A 349 -0.32 -5.91 31.57
C ASN A 349 0.73 -6.46 30.58
N ARG A 350 0.78 -5.94 29.35
CA ARG A 350 1.83 -6.28 28.38
C ARG A 350 3.22 -5.91 28.88
N GLN A 351 3.37 -4.75 29.53
CA GLN A 351 4.65 -4.32 30.10
C GLN A 351 5.10 -5.21 31.27
N LEU A 352 4.18 -5.66 32.13
CA LEU A 352 4.46 -6.62 33.19
C LEU A 352 4.89 -7.98 32.62
N GLY A 353 4.33 -8.38 31.48
CA GLY A 353 4.81 -9.55 30.73
C GLY A 353 6.26 -9.42 30.28
N LEU A 354 6.66 -8.25 29.76
CA LEU A 354 8.05 -7.99 29.41
C LEU A 354 8.98 -8.04 30.63
N LEU A 355 8.53 -7.56 31.80
CA LEU A 355 9.30 -7.68 33.04
C LEU A 355 9.45 -9.14 33.46
N SER A 356 8.37 -9.93 33.38
CA SER A 356 8.41 -11.37 33.69
C SER A 356 9.46 -12.11 32.85
N MET A 357 9.55 -11.83 31.55
CA MET A 357 10.54 -12.42 30.66
C MET A 357 11.99 -12.02 30.98
N ASN A 358 12.19 -10.84 31.56
CA ASN A 358 13.50 -10.23 31.71
C ASN A 358 13.91 -10.05 33.18
N ASP A 359 13.22 -10.66 34.15
CA ASP A 359 13.47 -10.41 35.59
C ASP A 359 14.91 -10.79 36.00
N ASN A 360 15.52 -11.73 35.26
CA ASN A 360 16.91 -12.18 35.46
C ASN A 360 17.95 -11.42 34.61
N ASN A 361 17.52 -10.55 33.69
CA ASN A 361 18.42 -9.75 32.84
C ASN A 361 18.49 -8.31 33.37
N ASN A 362 19.50 -8.02 34.18
CA ASN A 362 19.64 -6.73 34.89
C ASN A 362 19.52 -5.51 33.97
N LEU A 363 20.12 -5.55 32.76
CA LEU A 363 20.08 -4.41 31.83
C LEU A 363 18.69 -4.21 31.21
N ARG A 364 18.05 -5.27 30.71
CA ARG A 364 16.71 -5.18 30.11
C ARG A 364 15.66 -4.85 31.17
N LYS A 365 15.72 -5.50 32.34
CA LYS A 365 14.85 -5.23 33.49
C LYS A 365 14.88 -3.75 33.87
N HIS A 366 16.07 -3.18 34.03
CA HIS A 366 16.24 -1.76 34.37
C HIS A 366 15.54 -0.84 33.37
N HIS A 367 15.71 -1.09 32.08
CA HIS A 367 15.06 -0.30 31.02
C HIS A 367 13.53 -0.40 31.07
N ILE A 368 13.00 -1.61 31.27
CA ILE A 368 11.55 -1.84 31.33
C ILE A 368 10.96 -1.22 32.59
N LEU A 369 11.64 -1.33 33.74
CA LEU A 369 11.23 -0.71 35.01
C LEU A 369 11.21 0.82 34.91
N LYS A 370 12.20 1.45 34.26
CA LYS A 370 12.15 2.90 33.98
C LYS A 370 10.92 3.29 33.17
N SER A 371 10.58 2.51 32.14
CA SER A 371 9.37 2.75 31.35
C SER A 371 8.10 2.52 32.16
N LEU A 372 8.11 1.57 33.10
CA LEU A 372 6.98 1.30 34.00
C LEU A 372 6.79 2.46 34.99
N ALA A 373 7.87 2.93 35.61
CA ALA A 373 7.87 4.08 36.51
C ALA A 373 7.25 5.32 35.85
N LEU A 374 7.63 5.62 34.60
CA LEU A 374 7.03 6.70 33.82
C LEU A 374 5.52 6.51 33.61
N ARG A 375 5.07 5.29 33.30
CA ARG A 375 3.65 4.98 33.08
C ARG A 375 2.82 5.04 34.36
N LEU A 376 3.40 4.59 35.48
CA LEU A 376 2.80 4.65 36.81
C LEU A 376 2.94 6.04 37.45
N LYS A 377 3.70 6.95 36.82
CA LYS A 377 4.06 8.29 37.33
C LYS A 377 4.69 8.24 38.73
N THR A 378 5.67 7.37 38.90
CA THR A 378 6.33 7.10 40.19
C THR A 378 7.85 6.99 40.05
N SER A 379 8.56 6.79 41.16
CA SER A 379 10.02 6.59 41.17
C SER A 379 10.41 5.22 40.59
N PHE A 380 11.69 5.03 40.30
CA PHE A 380 12.17 3.72 39.84
C PHE A 380 12.01 2.67 40.95
N GLU A 381 12.33 3.05 42.18
CA GLU A 381 12.28 2.24 43.39
C GLU A 381 10.84 1.79 43.69
N ASP A 382 9.88 2.70 43.56
CA ASP A 382 8.46 2.38 43.76
C ASP A 382 7.91 1.45 42.66
N ALA A 383 8.35 1.64 41.41
CA ALA A 383 7.97 0.75 40.31
C ALA A 383 8.58 -0.65 40.49
N GLU A 384 9.79 -0.76 41.02
CA GLU A 384 10.42 -2.05 41.36
C GLU A 384 9.70 -2.72 42.54
N LEU A 385 9.36 -1.96 43.58
CA LEU A 385 8.56 -2.44 44.70
C LEU A 385 7.18 -2.93 44.22
N PHE A 386 6.52 -2.15 43.37
CA PHE A 386 5.27 -2.53 42.71
C PHE A 386 5.39 -3.87 42.00
N TRP A 387 6.41 -4.05 41.16
CA TRP A 387 6.66 -5.30 40.43
C TRP A 387 6.89 -6.48 41.38
N ASN A 388 7.76 -6.34 42.37
CA ASN A 388 8.12 -7.42 43.28
C ASN A 388 6.93 -7.91 44.13
N GLU A 389 5.99 -7.01 44.48
CA GLU A 389 4.79 -7.34 45.27
C GLU A 389 3.72 -8.11 44.48
N ILE A 390 3.69 -7.98 43.14
CA ILE A 390 2.64 -8.59 42.31
C ILE A 390 3.12 -9.72 41.43
N LYS A 391 4.42 -9.83 41.10
CA LYS A 391 4.92 -10.75 40.08
C LYS A 391 4.50 -12.21 40.28
N ASN A 392 4.47 -12.69 41.53
CA ASN A 392 4.08 -14.06 41.88
C ASN A 392 2.55 -14.28 41.95
N ARG A 393 1.76 -13.23 41.71
CA ARG A 393 0.28 -13.25 41.78
C ARG A 393 -0.36 -13.09 40.40
N LEU A 394 0.41 -12.68 39.40
CA LEU A 394 -0.04 -12.54 38.01
C LEU A 394 -0.04 -13.91 37.30
N ASN A 395 -0.85 -14.05 36.25
CA ASN A 395 -0.96 -15.26 35.42
C ASN A 395 -1.27 -16.55 36.19
N THR A 396 -2.20 -16.47 37.14
CA THR A 396 -2.58 -17.61 37.98
C THR A 396 -3.84 -18.36 37.51
N GLU A 397 -4.69 -17.73 36.66
CA GLU A 397 -5.91 -18.36 36.13
C GLU A 397 -5.58 -19.42 35.08
N ILE A 398 -4.76 -19.08 34.09
CA ILE A 398 -4.17 -20.00 33.12
C ILE A 398 -2.68 -20.07 33.43
N THR A 399 -2.23 -21.25 33.89
CA THR A 399 -0.81 -21.52 34.18
C THR A 399 -0.02 -21.81 32.90
N GLU A 400 1.32 -21.70 32.97
CA GLU A 400 2.20 -22.06 31.85
C GLU A 400 1.96 -23.50 31.36
N ASN A 401 1.85 -24.46 32.27
CA ASN A 401 1.62 -25.87 31.92
C ASN A 401 0.26 -26.08 31.23
N GLN A 402 -0.80 -25.41 31.70
CA GLN A 402 -2.10 -25.47 31.05
C GLN A 402 -2.03 -24.88 29.65
N PHE A 403 -1.42 -23.70 29.49
CA PHE A 403 -1.31 -23.07 28.18
C PHE A 403 -0.44 -23.90 27.22
N SER A 404 0.70 -24.42 27.66
CA SER A 404 1.55 -25.32 26.86
C SER A 404 0.80 -26.58 26.43
N ASN A 405 0.04 -27.22 27.33
CA ASN A 405 -0.74 -28.41 26.98
C ASN A 405 -1.87 -28.08 26.00
N MET A 406 -2.57 -26.96 26.18
CA MET A 406 -3.60 -26.50 25.24
C MET A 406 -3.02 -26.33 23.82
N LEU A 407 -1.85 -25.72 23.70
CA LEU A 407 -1.19 -25.51 22.40
C LEU A 407 -0.69 -26.82 21.77
N ARG A 408 -0.12 -27.72 22.55
CA ARG A 408 0.33 -29.04 22.07
C ARG A 408 -0.82 -29.89 21.56
N ASN A 409 -1.98 -29.81 22.21
CA ASN A 409 -3.17 -30.58 21.85
C ASN A 409 -4.02 -29.90 20.75
N GLY A 410 -3.62 -28.73 20.24
CA GLY A 410 -4.40 -28.00 19.25
C GLY A 410 -5.68 -27.35 19.79
N GLU A 411 -5.84 -27.25 21.11
CA GLU A 411 -7.02 -26.68 21.80
C GLU A 411 -6.99 -25.13 21.80
N LEU A 412 -6.87 -24.54 20.61
CA LEU A 412 -6.79 -23.09 20.42
C LEU A 412 -8.18 -22.43 20.54
N THR A 413 -8.44 -21.81 21.68
CA THR A 413 -9.60 -20.93 21.85
C THR A 413 -9.45 -19.64 21.03
N PRO A 414 -10.54 -18.92 20.67
CA PRO A 414 -10.45 -17.64 19.97
C PRO A 414 -9.55 -16.61 20.67
N ALA A 415 -9.55 -16.59 22.01
CA ALA A 415 -8.69 -15.73 22.81
C ALA A 415 -7.20 -16.11 22.67
N ALA A 416 -6.87 -17.40 22.63
CA ALA A 416 -5.50 -17.86 22.42
C ALA A 416 -4.99 -17.52 21.01
N ILE A 417 -5.84 -17.69 19.99
CA ILE A 417 -5.50 -17.30 18.61
C ILE A 417 -5.25 -15.79 18.52
N GLU A 418 -6.09 -14.98 19.17
CA GLU A 418 -5.89 -13.53 19.23
C GLU A 418 -4.59 -13.15 19.95
N ALA A 419 -4.28 -13.82 21.07
CA ALA A 419 -3.06 -13.55 21.83
C ALA A 419 -1.79 -13.84 21.02
N ILE A 420 -1.76 -14.97 20.32
CA ILE A 420 -0.61 -15.40 19.52
C ILE A 420 -0.46 -14.56 18.25
N PHE A 421 -1.53 -14.37 17.46
CA PHE A 421 -1.43 -13.80 16.11
C PHE A 421 -1.83 -12.33 16.00
N THR A 422 -2.45 -11.73 17.02
CA THR A 422 -3.18 -10.44 17.01
C THR A 422 -4.53 -10.48 16.30
N LYS A 423 -5.33 -9.41 16.47
CA LYS A 423 -6.63 -9.23 15.78
C LYS A 423 -6.52 -9.00 14.27
N LYS A 424 -5.32 -8.79 13.73
CA LYS A 424 -5.13 -8.43 12.33
C LYS A 424 -5.33 -9.66 11.43
N SER A 425 -6.45 -9.72 10.72
CA SER A 425 -6.84 -10.88 9.90
C SER A 425 -6.07 -10.99 8.58
N ILE A 426 -5.67 -9.86 8.00
CA ILE A 426 -5.12 -9.80 6.64
C ILE A 426 -3.62 -10.14 6.56
N ARG A 427 -2.94 -10.31 7.70
CA ARG A 427 -1.51 -10.59 7.70
C ARG A 427 -1.21 -11.93 7.04
N VAL A 428 -0.32 -11.92 6.05
CA VAL A 428 0.06 -13.09 5.27
C VAL A 428 1.58 -13.20 5.10
N ARG A 429 2.16 -14.39 5.24
CA ARG A 429 3.51 -14.66 4.76
C ARG A 429 3.46 -14.96 3.28
N LEU A 430 4.26 -14.24 2.50
CA LEU A 430 4.33 -14.47 1.05
C LEU A 430 4.82 -15.88 0.76
N ASN A 431 4.30 -16.48 -0.31
CA ASN A 431 4.82 -17.72 -0.86
C ASN A 431 5.79 -17.36 -1.99
N GLN A 432 7.01 -17.87 -1.91
CA GLN A 432 8.07 -17.60 -2.88
C GLN A 432 7.73 -18.18 -4.26
N ASP A 433 7.03 -19.31 -4.30
CA ASP A 433 6.77 -20.09 -5.52
C ASP A 433 5.52 -19.60 -6.29
N THR A 434 4.88 -18.54 -5.82
CA THR A 434 3.68 -17.97 -6.44
C THR A 434 3.81 -16.46 -6.60
N VAL A 435 2.95 -15.86 -7.41
CA VAL A 435 2.74 -14.40 -7.41
C VAL A 435 2.27 -13.92 -6.03
N SER A 436 2.59 -12.67 -5.70
CA SER A 436 2.15 -12.06 -4.44
C SER A 436 0.66 -11.70 -4.46
N PRO A 437 -0.01 -11.58 -3.29
CA PRO A 437 -1.30 -10.88 -3.20
C PRO A 437 -1.17 -9.39 -3.55
N THR A 438 -2.28 -8.68 -3.72
CA THR A 438 -2.28 -7.24 -4.03
C THR A 438 -1.49 -6.43 -2.99
N MET A 439 -0.38 -5.81 -3.37
CA MET A 439 0.39 -4.92 -2.51
C MET A 439 -0.46 -3.70 -2.09
N VAL A 440 -0.55 -3.48 -0.78
CA VAL A 440 -1.35 -2.42 -0.14
C VAL A 440 -0.47 -1.45 0.64
N THR A 441 -1.02 -0.31 1.03
CA THR A 441 -0.28 0.81 1.64
C THR A 441 0.30 0.53 3.04
N LEU A 442 -0.05 -0.61 3.65
CA LEU A 442 0.44 -1.04 4.96
C LEU A 442 1.43 -2.20 4.82
N PRO A 443 2.71 -1.99 5.18
CA PRO A 443 3.71 -3.06 5.06
C PRO A 443 3.49 -4.21 6.06
N ASP A 444 2.82 -3.96 7.19
CA ASP A 444 2.61 -4.95 8.25
C ASP A 444 1.46 -5.94 7.97
N ASP A 445 0.87 -5.84 6.77
CA ASP A 445 0.00 -6.85 6.15
C ASP A 445 0.80 -8.02 5.55
N TYR A 446 2.09 -7.82 5.28
CA TYR A 446 2.92 -8.82 4.64
C TYR A 446 4.10 -9.21 5.52
N ILE A 447 4.37 -10.52 5.55
CA ILE A 447 5.61 -11.08 6.10
C ILE A 447 6.43 -11.55 4.90
N HIS A 448 7.71 -11.17 4.90
CA HIS A 448 8.69 -11.56 3.90
C HIS A 448 8.73 -13.08 3.71
N PRO A 449 8.91 -13.62 2.49
CA PRO A 449 8.93 -15.08 2.28
C PRO A 449 10.06 -15.76 3.06
N PHE A 450 11.28 -15.21 3.02
CA PHE A 450 12.49 -15.82 3.59
C PHE A 450 12.79 -15.41 5.04
N PHE A 451 12.20 -14.31 5.53
CA PHE A 451 12.64 -13.67 6.77
C PHE A 451 11.46 -13.35 7.69
N ASN A 452 11.71 -13.27 8.99
CA ASN A 452 10.70 -12.92 10.00
C ASN A 452 10.59 -11.40 10.17
N ARG A 453 10.27 -10.71 9.07
CA ARG A 453 10.08 -9.26 9.03
C ARG A 453 9.04 -8.87 7.98
N VAL A 454 8.64 -7.60 7.99
CA VAL A 454 7.85 -7.01 6.90
C VAL A 454 8.75 -6.72 5.70
N LEU A 455 8.13 -6.43 4.57
CA LEU A 455 8.86 -6.03 3.37
C LEU A 455 9.56 -4.67 3.54
N THR A 456 10.65 -4.46 2.81
CA THR A 456 11.23 -3.14 2.52
C THR A 456 10.39 -2.45 1.45
N VAL A 457 10.62 -1.14 1.27
CA VAL A 457 9.94 -0.38 0.21
C VAL A 457 10.37 -0.89 -1.16
N ARG A 458 11.66 -1.19 -1.36
CA ARG A 458 12.20 -1.78 -2.59
C ARG A 458 11.60 -3.14 -2.93
N GLU A 459 11.49 -4.05 -1.96
CA GLU A 459 10.87 -5.37 -2.20
C GLU A 459 9.42 -5.21 -2.66
N MET A 460 8.67 -4.31 -2.02
CA MET A 460 7.29 -4.02 -2.42
C MET A 460 7.24 -3.36 -3.81
N ALA A 461 8.22 -2.52 -4.16
CA ALA A 461 8.33 -1.87 -5.46
C ALA A 461 8.65 -2.87 -6.57
N ARG A 462 9.58 -3.82 -6.33
CA ARG A 462 9.83 -4.98 -7.20
C ARG A 462 8.55 -5.79 -7.37
N LEU A 463 7.75 -6.00 -6.33
CA LEU A 463 6.45 -6.71 -6.48
C LEU A 463 5.40 -5.91 -7.27
N GLN A 464 5.60 -4.60 -7.44
CA GLN A 464 4.79 -3.71 -8.28
C GLN A 464 5.39 -3.48 -9.66
N SER A 465 6.50 -4.14 -10.04
CA SER A 465 7.22 -3.95 -11.32
C SER A 465 7.94 -2.63 -11.55
N PHE A 466 8.21 -1.87 -10.49
CA PHE A 466 9.21 -0.80 -10.56
C PHE A 466 10.60 -1.39 -10.74
N ASP A 467 11.44 -0.72 -11.53
CA ASP A 467 12.86 -1.06 -11.65
C ASP A 467 13.69 -0.47 -10.50
N ASP A 468 14.94 -0.93 -10.38
CA ASP A 468 15.83 -0.62 -9.26
C ASP A 468 16.38 0.79 -9.28
N SER A 469 16.27 1.49 -10.42
CA SER A 469 16.68 2.88 -10.54
C SER A 469 15.69 3.85 -9.91
N PHE A 470 14.41 3.46 -9.82
CA PHE A 470 13.33 4.28 -9.28
C PHE A 470 13.47 4.49 -7.76
N ILE A 471 13.62 5.73 -7.28
CA ILE A 471 13.81 6.02 -5.84
C ILE A 471 12.53 6.62 -5.24
N PHE A 472 12.04 6.03 -4.14
CA PHE A 472 10.94 6.61 -3.36
C PHE A 472 11.48 7.54 -2.27
N LEU A 473 10.98 8.77 -2.21
CA LEU A 473 11.45 9.80 -1.26
C LEU A 473 10.44 10.07 -0.14
N GLY A 474 10.85 10.90 0.82
CA GLY A 474 10.11 11.15 2.05
C GLY A 474 10.24 10.01 3.08
N LYS A 475 9.29 9.94 4.00
CA LYS A 475 9.31 8.97 5.11
C LYS A 475 8.79 7.59 4.70
N ARG A 476 9.33 6.54 5.33
CA ARG A 476 8.92 5.14 5.06
C ARG A 476 7.45 4.87 5.34
N THR A 477 6.96 5.27 6.51
CA THR A 477 5.58 4.99 6.96
C THR A 477 4.99 6.14 7.77
N THR A 478 3.66 6.14 7.91
CA THR A 478 2.87 7.07 8.71
C THR A 478 1.91 6.28 9.60
N GLY A 479 1.79 6.67 10.88
CA GLY A 479 0.82 6.11 11.82
C GLY A 479 -0.32 7.06 12.16
N GLY A 480 -1.41 6.51 12.71
CA GLY A 480 -2.53 7.26 13.29
C GLY A 480 -3.31 8.11 12.28
N ASP A 481 -3.86 9.23 12.75
CA ASP A 481 -4.76 10.10 11.98
C ASP A 481 -4.07 10.76 10.77
N LYS A 482 -2.74 10.82 10.78
CA LYS A 482 -1.99 11.41 9.67
C LYS A 482 -2.00 10.56 8.40
N ARG A 483 -2.39 9.28 8.49
CA ARG A 483 -2.52 8.37 7.34
C ARG A 483 -3.55 8.83 6.30
N ALA A 484 -4.50 9.67 6.68
CA ALA A 484 -5.47 10.24 5.75
C ALA A 484 -4.90 11.40 4.91
N LYS A 485 -3.75 11.97 5.30
CA LYS A 485 -3.17 13.18 4.71
C LYS A 485 -1.80 12.97 4.08
N GLU A 486 -1.02 12.04 4.60
CA GLU A 486 0.36 11.81 4.18
C GLU A 486 0.48 10.54 3.34
N THR A 487 1.32 10.60 2.32
CA THR A 487 1.62 9.53 1.35
C THR A 487 3.10 9.13 1.49
N PRO A 488 3.45 8.41 2.58
CA PRO A 488 4.81 7.90 2.78
C PRO A 488 5.18 6.87 1.70
N GLN A 489 6.46 6.50 1.61
CA GLN A 489 6.99 5.59 0.58
C GLN A 489 6.15 4.31 0.39
N PHE A 490 5.79 3.58 1.46
CA PHE A 490 4.92 2.38 1.32
C PHE A 490 3.54 2.69 0.75
N THR A 491 2.99 3.87 1.05
CA THR A 491 1.69 4.30 0.49
C THR A 491 1.82 4.67 -0.98
N GLN A 492 2.92 5.31 -1.37
CA GLN A 492 3.23 5.59 -2.78
C GLN A 492 3.29 4.30 -3.60
N VAL A 493 4.06 3.31 -3.15
CA VAL A 493 4.16 1.99 -3.82
C VAL A 493 2.81 1.27 -3.85
N GLY A 494 2.06 1.27 -2.75
CA GLY A 494 0.76 0.57 -2.66
C GLY A 494 -0.34 1.19 -3.53
N ASN A 495 -0.33 2.51 -3.69
CA ASN A 495 -1.30 3.24 -4.53
C ASN A 495 -1.00 3.13 -6.01
N ALA A 496 0.28 3.00 -6.39
CA ALA A 496 0.70 2.98 -7.78
C ALA A 496 0.00 1.89 -8.63
N VAL A 497 -0.21 2.23 -9.90
CA VAL A 497 -0.42 1.25 -10.98
C VAL A 497 0.93 0.59 -11.27
N PRO A 498 1.00 -0.76 -11.41
CA PRO A 498 2.24 -1.41 -11.81
C PRO A 498 2.74 -0.89 -13.17
N PRO A 499 4.03 -0.48 -13.30
CA PRO A 499 4.56 0.01 -14.56
C PRO A 499 4.36 -0.91 -15.76
N LEU A 500 4.51 -2.23 -15.62
CA LEU A 500 4.29 -3.16 -16.74
C LEU A 500 2.83 -3.23 -17.21
N LEU A 501 1.87 -3.17 -16.29
CA LEU A 501 0.45 -3.08 -16.65
C LEU A 501 0.15 -1.73 -17.34
N ALA A 502 0.69 -0.65 -16.80
CA ALA A 502 0.56 0.68 -17.39
C ALA A 502 1.15 0.75 -18.81
N LYS A 503 2.32 0.14 -19.03
CA LYS A 503 2.97 0.01 -20.34
C LYS A 503 2.07 -0.71 -21.33
N ALA A 504 1.54 -1.88 -20.97
CA ALA A 504 0.66 -2.65 -21.85
C ALA A 504 -0.57 -1.85 -22.29
N ILE A 505 -1.16 -1.04 -21.39
CA ILE A 505 -2.28 -0.15 -21.71
C ILE A 505 -1.83 0.99 -22.63
N ALA A 506 -0.72 1.67 -22.30
CA ALA A 506 -0.21 2.79 -23.07
C ALA A 506 0.24 2.37 -24.49
N GLU A 507 0.77 1.15 -24.66
CA GLU A 507 1.13 0.58 -25.96
C GLU A 507 -0.08 0.45 -26.89
N GLN A 508 -1.27 0.13 -26.37
CA GLN A 508 -2.49 0.11 -27.21
C GLN A 508 -2.86 1.49 -27.72
N VAL A 509 -2.68 2.52 -26.89
CA VAL A 509 -2.85 3.93 -27.31
C VAL A 509 -1.84 4.27 -28.42
N MET A 510 -0.57 3.88 -28.23
CA MET A 510 0.50 4.11 -29.22
C MET A 510 0.20 3.40 -30.55
N ILE A 511 -0.28 2.15 -30.51
CA ILE A 511 -0.68 1.40 -31.70
C ILE A 511 -1.82 2.12 -32.43
N ALA A 512 -2.84 2.60 -31.71
CA ALA A 512 -3.95 3.33 -32.30
C ALA A 512 -3.52 4.67 -32.91
N ILE A 513 -2.55 5.37 -32.31
CA ILE A 513 -1.99 6.62 -32.85
C ILE A 513 -1.25 6.41 -34.19
N ASN A 514 -0.57 5.26 -34.33
CA ASN A 514 0.27 4.94 -35.49
C ASN A 514 -0.48 4.26 -36.65
N LYS A 515 -1.75 3.90 -36.45
CA LYS A 515 -2.68 3.43 -37.49
C LYS A 515 -3.37 4.62 -38.13
#